data_AF-A0A817DVM3-F1
#
_entry.id   AF-A0A817DVM3-F1
#
_cell.length_a   1.000
_cell.length_b   1.000
_cell.length_c   1.000
_cell.angle_alpha   90.00
_cell.angle_beta   90.00
_cell.angle_gamma   90.00
#
_symmetry.space_group_name_H-M   'P 1'
#
loop_
_entity.id
_entity.type
_entity.pdbx_description
1 polymer ?
#
loop_
_entity_poly.entity_id
_entity_poly.type
_entity_poly.pdbx_seq_one_letter_code
_entity_poly.pdbx_strand_id
1 'polypeptide(L)'
;MYGLLLQSAIEIIRAKYGQETWEQIKATLRLDLNSVAAFQQYGETLFVRITKLLSEIRNEPISDLMNIFGTEFVSYISNYGYDRVLRILGHNMRDFLNGLDNLHEYMRYTYPRMRPPSFYVEKETAHGLTLHYRSRRRGFVHYVVGQITEVGRRFYDTNVQIDIVSEREEFDITHVVFELKFENTAYVQQATTDKDSNELDLAVDCYIFFELFPFHMVISESLEIVSAGDSLTQLFPNIVGELIRDIFNLVRPIITLNWSQIVLHSNNVFEFSTIEPLRKQSNESDLEINDARHQNDSEILLTMTVHRDIHEEYLRLRGQMLYVHEWKAIIYLATPVLENLDAMFNTGLFINDLSMHDSSRDLVLAGTQQSAELKLALDQVTKRKMKFSK
;
A
#
# COMPACT_ATOMS: atom_id res chain seq x y z
N MET A 1 17.30 6.45 1.79
CA MET A 1 16.70 5.86 3.01
C MET A 1 16.19 6.96 3.93
N TYR A 2 15.06 6.77 4.63
CA TYR A 2 14.56 7.77 5.58
C TYR A 2 15.40 7.86 6.85
N GLY A 3 15.47 9.06 7.41
CA GLY A 3 16.22 9.36 8.64
C GLY A 3 15.72 8.60 9.86
N LEU A 4 14.48 8.12 9.87
CA LEU A 4 13.93 7.30 10.96
C LEU A 4 14.84 6.11 11.32
N LEU A 5 15.32 5.38 10.31
CA LEU A 5 16.23 4.23 10.48
C LEU A 5 17.62 4.66 10.98
N LEU A 6 18.10 5.82 10.54
CA LEU A 6 19.39 6.35 10.99
C LEU A 6 19.30 6.86 12.43
N GLN A 7 18.22 7.54 12.77
CA GLN A 7 17.99 8.08 14.11
C GLN A 7 17.93 6.95 15.13
N SER A 8 17.21 5.88 14.84
CA SER A 8 17.17 4.70 15.71
C SER A 8 18.57 4.10 15.88
N ALA A 9 19.34 3.91 14.79
CA ALA A 9 20.69 3.36 14.89
C ALA A 9 21.63 4.24 15.72
N ILE A 10 21.54 5.57 15.57
CA ILE A 10 22.35 6.52 16.35
C ILE A 10 22.01 6.41 17.83
N GLU A 11 20.72 6.37 18.17
CA GLU A 11 20.27 6.26 19.56
C GLU A 11 20.70 4.93 20.18
N ILE A 12 20.58 3.83 19.44
CA ILE A 12 21.05 2.50 19.85
C ILE A 12 22.56 2.50 20.09
N ILE A 13 23.35 3.12 19.19
CA ILE A 13 24.80 3.19 19.35
C ILE A 13 25.18 3.96 20.61
N ARG A 14 24.54 5.11 20.85
CA ARG A 14 24.79 5.92 22.05
C ARG A 14 24.40 5.20 23.33
N ALA A 15 23.25 4.51 23.33
CA ALA A 15 22.74 3.81 24.49
C ALA A 15 23.57 2.56 24.84
N LYS A 16 23.96 1.76 23.84
CA LYS A 16 24.61 0.45 24.05
C LYS A 16 26.13 0.49 24.01
N TYR A 17 26.72 1.34 23.17
CA TYR A 17 28.17 1.43 22.96
C TYR A 17 28.79 2.75 23.42
N GLY A 18 27.96 3.68 23.94
CA GLY A 18 28.41 4.95 24.50
C GLY A 18 28.60 6.06 23.46
N GLN A 19 28.62 7.30 23.95
CA GLN A 19 28.78 8.50 23.12
C GLN A 19 30.14 8.55 22.43
N GLU A 20 31.21 8.07 23.08
CA GLU A 20 32.57 8.07 22.52
C GLU A 20 32.66 7.27 21.22
N THR A 21 32.06 6.08 21.19
CA THR A 21 31.99 5.24 19.98
C THR A 21 31.26 5.96 18.85
N TRP A 22 30.18 6.68 19.16
CA TRP A 22 29.46 7.47 18.17
C TRP A 22 30.29 8.65 17.62
N GLU A 23 31.04 9.36 18.47
CA GLU A 23 31.93 10.45 18.04
C GLU A 23 33.05 9.94 17.11
N GLN A 24 33.62 8.76 17.41
CA GLN A 24 34.61 8.12 16.53
C GLN A 24 34.02 7.80 15.15
N ILE A 25 32.82 7.23 15.10
CA ILE A 25 32.13 6.93 13.84
C ILE A 25 31.86 8.21 13.03
N LYS A 26 31.38 9.28 13.70
CA LYS A 26 31.16 10.59 13.05
C LYS A 26 32.45 11.16 12.46
N ALA A 27 33.55 11.13 13.23
CA ALA A 27 34.84 11.64 12.79
C ALA A 27 35.34 10.91 11.54
N THR A 28 35.23 9.58 11.50
CA THR A 28 35.64 8.76 10.36
C THR A 28 34.76 8.98 9.12
N LEU A 29 33.44 9.14 9.31
CA LEU A 29 32.52 9.37 8.20
C LEU A 29 32.63 10.77 7.58
N ARG A 30 33.25 11.74 8.29
CA ARG A 30 33.33 13.16 7.87
C ARG A 30 31.96 13.75 7.53
N LEU A 31 30.91 13.32 8.22
CA LEU A 31 29.55 13.80 8.04
C LEU A 31 29.09 14.53 9.28
N ASP A 32 28.54 15.73 9.09
CA ASP A 32 27.92 16.50 10.16
C ASP A 32 26.51 15.95 10.43
N LEU A 33 26.44 14.84 11.16
CA LEU A 33 25.20 14.17 11.57
C LEU A 33 24.76 14.60 12.97
N ASN A 34 24.90 15.89 13.30
CA ASN A 34 24.53 16.42 14.60
C ASN A 34 23.02 16.32 14.89
N SER A 35 22.18 16.46 13.86
CA SER A 35 20.75 16.14 13.91
C SER A 35 20.32 15.40 12.65
N VAL A 36 19.76 14.20 12.82
CA VAL A 36 19.14 13.44 11.74
C VAL A 36 17.64 13.63 11.86
N ALA A 37 17.01 14.17 10.82
CA ALA A 37 15.58 14.38 10.78
C ALA A 37 14.87 13.12 10.27
N ALA A 38 13.90 12.59 11.03
CA ALA A 38 13.21 11.34 10.71
C ALA A 38 12.60 11.30 9.29
N PHE A 39 12.01 12.43 8.85
CA PHE A 39 11.34 12.57 7.55
C PHE A 39 12.27 12.96 6.39
N GLN A 40 13.55 13.21 6.64
CA GLN A 40 14.51 13.54 5.59
C GLN A 40 15.09 12.27 4.95
N GLN A 41 15.45 12.36 3.67
CA GLN A 41 16.13 11.28 2.96
C GLN A 41 17.65 11.43 3.02
N TYR A 42 18.30 10.30 3.27
CA TYR A 42 19.75 10.16 3.34
C TYR A 42 20.23 9.06 2.39
N GLY A 43 21.54 9.03 2.10
CA GLY A 43 22.16 8.02 1.23
C GLY A 43 21.91 6.60 1.73
N GLU A 44 21.56 5.68 0.83
CA GLU A 44 21.16 4.30 1.18
C GLU A 44 22.30 3.46 1.76
N THR A 45 23.55 3.81 1.42
CA THR A 45 24.75 3.14 1.91
C THR A 45 25.16 3.59 3.31
N LEU A 46 24.61 4.69 3.83
CA LEU A 46 25.06 5.31 5.08
C LEU A 46 24.88 4.38 6.29
N PHE A 47 23.73 3.70 6.39
CA PHE A 47 23.43 2.77 7.48
C PHE A 47 24.41 1.59 7.50
N VAL A 48 24.67 1.01 6.33
CA VAL A 48 25.62 -0.11 6.19
C VAL A 48 27.05 0.35 6.48
N ARG A 49 27.43 1.56 6.07
CA ARG A 49 28.75 2.14 6.40
C ARG A 49 28.92 2.37 7.90
N ILE A 50 27.90 2.90 8.59
CA ILE A 50 27.91 3.05 10.05
C ILE A 50 28.09 1.68 10.72
N THR A 51 27.35 0.68 10.27
CA THR A 51 27.42 -0.68 10.83
C THR A 51 28.81 -1.32 10.61
N LYS A 52 29.40 -1.14 9.42
CA LYS A 52 30.76 -1.62 9.12
C LYS A 52 31.81 -0.99 10.03
N LEU A 53 31.76 0.33 10.22
CA LEU A 53 32.68 1.02 11.12
C LEU A 53 32.50 0.57 12.58
N LEU A 54 31.26 0.39 13.02
CA LEU A 54 30.98 -0.12 14.36
C LEU A 54 31.54 -1.54 14.54
N SER A 55 31.39 -2.40 13.53
CA SER A 55 31.98 -3.75 13.50
C SER A 55 33.50 -3.71 13.65
N GLU A 56 34.18 -2.81 12.93
CA GLU A 56 35.64 -2.63 13.02
C GLU A 56 36.09 -2.13 14.40
N ILE A 57 35.36 -1.19 15.00
CA ILE A 57 35.70 -0.61 16.32
C ILE A 57 35.47 -1.64 17.44
N ARG A 58 34.40 -2.43 17.34
CA ARG A 58 33.95 -3.35 18.40
C ARG A 58 34.44 -4.79 18.23
N ASN A 59 34.93 -5.14 17.04
CA ASN A 59 35.28 -6.51 16.66
C ASN A 59 34.09 -7.48 16.78
N GLU A 60 32.88 -6.99 16.49
CA GLU A 60 31.64 -7.76 16.49
C GLU A 60 31.19 -7.98 15.02
N PRO A 61 30.66 -9.15 14.65
CA PRO A 61 30.27 -9.42 13.27
C PRO A 61 29.07 -8.55 12.86
N ILE A 62 29.04 -8.14 11.58
CA ILE A 62 27.98 -7.28 11.02
C ILE A 62 26.60 -7.93 11.18
N SER A 63 26.50 -9.25 11.06
CA SER A 63 25.25 -10.00 11.25
C SER A 63 24.61 -9.72 12.60
N ASP A 64 25.41 -9.77 13.66
CA ASP A 64 24.93 -9.66 15.04
C ASP A 64 24.56 -8.21 15.35
N LEU A 65 25.37 -7.26 14.87
CA LEU A 65 25.06 -5.84 14.96
C LEU A 65 23.76 -5.49 14.22
N MET A 66 23.56 -6.02 13.02
CA MET A 66 22.32 -5.82 12.25
C MET A 66 21.11 -6.43 12.96
N ASN A 67 21.26 -7.62 13.56
CA ASN A 67 20.21 -8.26 14.35
C ASN A 67 19.85 -7.41 15.59
N ILE A 68 20.85 -6.90 16.32
CA ILE A 68 20.65 -5.98 17.43
C ILE A 68 19.92 -4.72 16.96
N PHE A 69 20.36 -4.11 15.86
CA PHE A 69 19.69 -2.92 15.33
C PHE A 69 18.24 -3.20 14.93
N GLY A 70 17.93 -4.38 14.39
CA GLY A 70 16.58 -4.78 14.05
C GLY A 70 15.68 -4.92 15.28
N THR A 71 16.18 -5.62 16.30
CA THR A 71 15.49 -5.85 17.58
C THR A 71 15.18 -4.52 18.28
N GLU A 72 16.20 -3.69 18.45
CA GLU A 72 16.07 -2.40 19.13
C GLU A 72 15.24 -1.40 18.30
N PHE A 73 15.23 -1.51 16.97
CA PHE A 73 14.38 -0.67 16.13
C PHE A 73 12.90 -0.87 16.41
N VAL A 74 12.45 -2.12 16.61
CA VAL A 74 11.05 -2.40 16.96
C VAL A 74 10.70 -1.76 18.30
N SER A 75 11.61 -1.83 19.28
CA SER A 75 11.45 -1.14 20.56
C SER A 75 11.38 0.38 20.40
N TYR A 76 12.21 0.95 19.53
CA TYR A 76 12.25 2.37 19.24
C TYR A 76 10.94 2.88 18.61
N ILE A 77 10.44 2.22 17.57
CA ILE A 77 9.20 2.64 16.89
C ILE A 77 7.95 2.45 17.77
N SER A 78 7.95 1.45 18.66
CA SER A 78 6.90 1.30 19.68
C SER A 78 6.83 2.55 20.57
N ASN A 79 7.98 3.05 21.04
CA ASN A 79 8.04 4.26 21.86
C ASN A 79 7.65 5.53 21.08
N TYR A 80 7.81 5.52 19.76
CA TYR A 80 7.41 6.61 18.86
C TYR A 80 5.92 6.60 18.50
N GLY A 81 5.11 5.73 19.11
CA GLY A 81 3.66 5.69 18.94
C GLY A 81 3.16 4.72 17.86
N TYR A 82 4.05 3.99 17.18
CA TYR A 82 3.65 2.95 16.21
C TYR A 82 3.23 1.63 16.87
N ASP A 83 3.39 1.50 18.18
CA ASP A 83 3.04 0.29 18.95
C ASP A 83 1.60 -0.18 18.68
N ARG A 84 0.66 0.77 18.66
CA ARG A 84 -0.76 0.48 18.39
C ARG A 84 -0.96 -0.04 16.98
N VAL A 85 -0.29 0.55 15.99
CA VAL A 85 -0.40 0.13 14.59
C VAL A 85 0.16 -1.27 14.42
N LEU A 86 1.32 -1.57 15.02
CA LEU A 86 1.92 -2.90 14.95
C LEU A 86 1.05 -3.98 15.59
N ARG A 87 0.40 -3.66 16.72
CA ARG A 87 -0.49 -4.59 17.44
C ARG A 87 -1.80 -4.90 16.69
N ILE A 88 -2.32 -3.96 15.89
CA ILE A 88 -3.60 -4.16 15.19
C ILE A 88 -3.47 -4.82 13.81
N LEU A 89 -2.25 -5.04 13.32
CA LEU A 89 -2.03 -5.61 11.98
C LEU A 89 -2.45 -7.07 11.85
N GLY A 90 -2.48 -7.81 12.96
CA GLY A 90 -2.83 -9.22 12.94
C GLY A 90 -3.11 -9.74 14.34
N HIS A 91 -4.05 -10.69 14.44
CA HIS A 91 -4.34 -11.38 15.70
C HIS A 91 -3.20 -12.31 16.10
N ASN A 92 -2.57 -12.93 15.10
CA ASN A 92 -1.47 -13.87 15.28
C ASN A 92 -0.24 -13.46 14.45
N MET A 93 0.91 -14.09 14.73
CA MET A 93 2.15 -13.83 14.00
C MET A 93 2.01 -14.06 12.48
N ARG A 94 1.24 -15.07 12.06
CA ARG A 94 0.98 -15.34 10.64
C ARG A 94 0.22 -14.21 9.96
N ASP A 95 -0.74 -13.59 10.65
CA ASP A 95 -1.58 -12.52 10.12
C ASP A 95 -0.74 -11.25 9.94
N PHE A 96 0.12 -10.97 10.94
CA PHE A 96 1.09 -9.88 10.87
C PHE A 96 1.99 -10.01 9.64
N LEU A 97 2.58 -11.19 9.42
CA LEU A 97 3.52 -11.42 8.32
C LEU A 97 2.83 -11.33 6.95
N ASN A 98 1.61 -11.84 6.83
CA ASN A 98 0.80 -11.68 5.61
C ASN A 98 0.35 -10.22 5.39
N GLY A 99 0.18 -9.43 6.46
CA GLY A 99 -0.22 -8.02 6.40
C GLY A 99 0.92 -7.00 6.26
N LEU A 100 2.19 -7.43 6.27
CA LEU A 100 3.36 -6.52 6.29
C LEU A 100 3.43 -5.59 5.08
N ASP A 101 3.14 -6.08 3.88
CA ASP A 101 3.14 -5.26 2.67
C ASP A 101 2.05 -4.18 2.75
N ASN A 102 0.88 -4.52 3.30
CA ASN A 102 -0.22 -3.58 3.50
C ASN A 102 0.14 -2.47 4.51
N LEU A 103 0.86 -2.81 5.59
CA LEU A 103 1.41 -1.81 6.51
C LEU A 103 2.33 -0.83 5.79
N HIS A 104 3.26 -1.35 4.99
CA HIS A 104 4.20 -0.50 4.27
C HIS A 104 3.49 0.42 3.29
N GLU A 105 2.43 -0.05 2.64
CA GLU A 105 1.61 0.79 1.79
C GLU A 105 0.92 1.91 2.59
N TYR A 106 0.36 1.60 3.77
CA TYR A 106 -0.18 2.63 4.65
C TYR A 106 0.89 3.66 5.07
N MET A 107 2.10 3.21 5.38
CA MET A 107 3.20 4.09 5.77
C MET A 107 3.64 5.03 4.65
N ARG A 108 3.31 4.77 3.37
CA ARG A 108 3.61 5.71 2.28
C ARG A 108 2.81 7.01 2.36
N TYR A 109 1.65 7.03 3.00
CA TYR A 109 0.91 8.28 3.21
C TYR A 109 1.72 9.27 4.07
N THR A 110 2.44 8.77 5.08
CA THR A 110 3.33 9.57 5.93
C THR A 110 4.73 9.71 5.33
N TYR A 111 5.20 8.70 4.59
CA TYR A 111 6.53 8.64 3.97
C TYR A 111 6.42 8.43 2.44
N PRO A 112 6.06 9.47 1.64
CA PRO A 112 5.69 9.30 0.23
C PRO A 112 6.77 8.69 -0.66
N ARG A 113 8.04 8.94 -0.35
CA ARG A 113 9.18 8.43 -1.12
C ARG A 113 9.75 7.13 -0.55
N MET A 114 8.98 6.44 0.30
CA MET A 114 9.42 5.19 0.91
C MET A 114 9.51 4.11 -0.16
N ARG A 115 10.61 3.36 -0.12
CA ARG A 115 10.82 2.14 -0.91
C ARG A 115 10.89 0.98 0.07
N PRO A 116 9.75 0.42 0.49
CA PRO A 116 9.72 -0.67 1.44
C PRO A 116 10.23 -1.97 0.79
N PRO A 117 10.75 -2.92 1.58
CA PRO A 117 10.85 -4.30 1.14
C PRO A 117 9.46 -4.91 0.95
N SER A 118 9.39 -6.00 0.19
CA SER A 118 8.18 -6.81 0.04
C SER A 118 8.34 -8.14 0.76
N PHE A 119 7.26 -8.58 1.39
CA PHE A 119 7.11 -9.83 2.13
C PHE A 119 5.94 -10.63 1.59
N TYR A 120 6.13 -11.92 1.37
CA TYR A 120 5.04 -12.84 1.09
C TYR A 120 5.34 -14.22 1.66
N VAL A 121 4.28 -14.93 2.03
CA VAL A 121 4.37 -16.27 2.61
C VAL A 121 4.15 -17.29 1.50
N GLU A 122 5.10 -18.21 1.28
CA GLU A 122 4.96 -19.28 0.27
C GLU A 122 4.18 -20.46 0.84
N LYS A 123 4.51 -20.87 2.07
CA LYS A 123 3.94 -22.07 2.72
C LYS A 123 3.74 -21.82 4.20
N GLU A 124 2.62 -22.32 4.71
CA GLU A 124 2.31 -22.30 6.14
C GLU A 124 2.14 -23.73 6.66
N THR A 125 2.58 -23.95 7.90
CA THR A 125 2.47 -25.23 8.60
C THR A 125 2.11 -24.98 10.06
N ALA A 126 1.78 -26.06 10.79
CA ALA A 126 1.53 -25.99 12.24
C ALA A 126 2.76 -25.53 13.06
N HIS A 127 3.97 -25.66 12.51
CA HIS A 127 5.23 -25.36 13.20
C HIS A 127 5.97 -24.14 12.61
N GLY A 128 5.29 -23.35 11.79
CA GLY A 128 5.84 -22.11 11.25
C GLY A 128 5.50 -21.91 9.77
N LEU A 129 6.32 -21.14 9.06
CA LEU A 129 6.07 -20.76 7.67
C LEU A 129 7.35 -20.42 6.90
N THR A 130 7.24 -20.43 5.57
CA THR A 130 8.29 -19.99 4.64
C THR A 130 8.00 -18.57 4.17
N LEU A 131 8.85 -17.63 4.55
CA LEU A 131 8.70 -16.20 4.26
C LEU A 131 9.73 -15.75 3.22
N HIS A 132 9.26 -15.09 2.17
CA HIS A 132 10.11 -14.53 1.14
C HIS A 132 10.26 -13.03 1.37
N TYR A 133 11.51 -12.59 1.41
CA TYR A 133 11.89 -11.19 1.54
C TYR A 133 12.54 -10.70 0.26
N ARG A 134 12.00 -9.63 -0.32
CA ARG A 134 12.57 -8.97 -1.50
C ARG A 134 12.85 -7.51 -1.21
N SER A 135 14.06 -7.06 -1.50
CA SER A 135 14.47 -5.68 -1.24
C SER A 135 15.52 -5.22 -2.23
N ARG A 136 15.46 -3.93 -2.61
CA ARG A 136 16.55 -3.30 -3.35
C ARG A 136 17.73 -2.91 -2.46
N ARG A 137 17.54 -2.89 -1.14
CA ARG A 137 18.58 -2.53 -0.17
C ARG A 137 19.36 -3.77 0.23
N ARG A 138 20.66 -3.78 -0.09
CA ARG A 138 21.57 -4.87 0.25
C ARG A 138 22.07 -4.77 1.69
N GLY A 139 22.33 -5.92 2.31
CA GLY A 139 22.91 -6.03 3.65
C GLY A 139 21.92 -5.93 4.82
N PHE A 140 20.60 -5.88 4.56
CA PHE A 140 19.56 -5.77 5.60
C PHE A 140 18.97 -7.11 6.06
N VAL A 141 19.53 -8.24 5.62
CA VAL A 141 18.99 -9.58 5.89
C VAL A 141 18.87 -9.84 7.40
N HIS A 142 19.97 -9.72 8.14
CA HIS A 142 19.95 -9.92 9.59
C HIS A 142 19.22 -8.82 10.37
N TYR A 143 19.05 -7.64 9.76
CA TYR A 143 18.25 -6.57 10.35
C TYR A 143 16.77 -6.98 10.39
N VAL A 144 16.26 -7.58 9.31
CA VAL A 144 14.90 -8.11 9.25
C VAL A 144 14.72 -9.28 10.21
N VAL A 145 15.72 -10.16 10.36
CA VAL A 145 15.70 -11.25 11.35
C VAL A 145 15.43 -10.72 12.76
N GLY A 146 16.16 -9.68 13.17
CA GLY A 146 15.96 -9.05 14.49
C GLY A 146 14.60 -8.40 14.65
N GLN A 147 14.09 -7.75 13.60
CA GLN A 147 12.74 -7.15 13.62
C GLN A 147 11.65 -8.21 13.80
N ILE A 148 11.68 -9.28 13.01
CA ILE A 148 10.65 -10.34 13.06
C ILE A 148 10.70 -11.06 14.41
N THR A 149 11.90 -11.34 14.92
CA THR A 149 12.08 -12.01 16.22
C THR A 149 11.51 -11.16 17.35
N GLU A 150 11.82 -9.86 17.37
CA GLU A 150 11.31 -8.96 18.40
C GLU A 150 9.80 -8.73 18.28
N VAL A 151 9.26 -8.66 17.07
CA VAL A 151 7.80 -8.56 16.88
C VAL A 151 7.09 -9.77 17.45
N GLY A 152 7.57 -10.98 17.13
CA GLY A 152 7.01 -12.22 17.67
C GLY A 152 7.01 -12.24 19.19
N ARG A 153 8.16 -11.90 19.79
CA ARG A 153 8.32 -11.87 21.25
C ARG A 153 7.46 -10.80 21.93
N ARG A 154 7.43 -9.58 21.40
CA ARG A 154 6.84 -8.40 22.06
C ARG A 154 5.33 -8.30 21.88
N PHE A 155 4.82 -8.63 20.70
CA PHE A 155 3.40 -8.45 20.38
C PHE A 155 2.59 -9.73 20.46
N TYR A 156 3.21 -10.88 20.18
CA TYR A 156 2.54 -12.17 20.06
C TYR A 156 2.97 -13.21 21.10
N ASP A 157 3.87 -12.83 22.03
CA ASP A 157 4.47 -13.74 23.03
C ASP A 157 4.98 -15.06 22.41
N THR A 158 5.49 -14.97 21.19
CA THR A 158 5.90 -16.11 20.37
C THR A 158 7.39 -16.06 20.13
N ASN A 159 8.11 -17.11 20.53
CA ASN A 159 9.52 -17.24 20.23
C ASN A 159 9.70 -17.75 18.78
N VAL A 160 10.10 -16.86 17.89
CA VAL A 160 10.29 -17.17 16.46
C VAL A 160 11.76 -17.46 16.21
N GLN A 161 12.08 -18.70 15.84
CA GLN A 161 13.40 -19.05 15.31
C GLN A 161 13.39 -18.85 13.79
N ILE A 162 14.42 -18.19 13.25
CA ILE A 162 14.51 -17.85 11.82
C ILE A 162 15.79 -18.44 11.24
N ASP A 163 15.63 -19.34 10.27
CA ASP A 163 16.74 -19.91 9.50
C ASP A 163 16.76 -19.33 8.08
N ILE A 164 17.95 -18.99 7.58
CA ILE A 164 18.11 -18.46 6.22
C ILE A 164 18.33 -19.64 5.27
N VAL A 165 17.32 -19.95 4.45
CA VAL A 165 17.36 -21.11 3.53
C VAL A 165 18.12 -20.77 2.26
N SER A 166 17.90 -19.56 1.73
CA SER A 166 18.62 -19.10 0.54
C SER A 166 18.70 -17.58 0.49
N GLU A 167 19.81 -17.08 -0.02
CA GLU A 167 20.02 -15.67 -0.32
C GLU A 167 20.53 -15.57 -1.77
N ARG A 168 19.82 -14.80 -2.59
CA ARG A 168 20.14 -14.57 -3.99
C ARG A 168 20.12 -13.08 -4.28
N GLU A 169 21.13 -12.61 -4.99
CA GLU A 169 21.14 -11.26 -5.55
C GLU A 169 20.82 -11.37 -7.04
N GLU A 170 19.58 -11.03 -7.42
CA GLU A 170 19.15 -10.98 -8.81
C GLU A 170 19.10 -9.51 -9.26
N PHE A 171 20.04 -9.14 -10.13
CA PHE A 171 20.22 -7.77 -10.65
C PHE A 171 20.39 -6.72 -9.53
N ASP A 172 19.28 -6.04 -9.20
CA ASP A 172 19.19 -4.94 -8.22
C ASP A 172 18.28 -5.30 -7.04
N ILE A 173 17.89 -6.58 -6.91
CA ILE A 173 17.01 -7.07 -5.85
C ILE A 173 17.71 -8.21 -5.12
N THR A 174 17.80 -8.06 -3.80
CA THR A 174 18.13 -9.15 -2.89
C THR A 174 16.85 -9.91 -2.57
N HIS A 175 16.82 -11.20 -2.91
CA HIS A 175 15.77 -12.13 -2.54
C HIS A 175 16.30 -13.12 -1.52
N VAL A 176 15.67 -13.15 -0.35
CA VAL A 176 15.99 -14.09 0.74
C VAL A 176 14.77 -14.93 1.05
N VAL A 177 14.99 -16.22 1.29
CA VAL A 177 13.97 -17.14 1.79
C VAL A 177 14.30 -17.48 3.23
N PHE A 178 13.39 -17.11 4.13
CA PHE A 178 13.45 -17.43 5.55
C PHE A 178 12.53 -18.59 5.89
N GLU A 179 13.02 -19.54 6.65
CA GLU A 179 12.20 -20.55 7.33
C GLU A 179 11.98 -20.10 8.77
N LEU A 180 10.74 -19.73 9.10
CA LEU A 180 10.34 -19.31 10.44
C LEU A 180 9.75 -20.52 11.16
N LYS A 181 10.26 -20.81 12.36
CA LYS A 181 9.83 -21.91 13.22
C LYS A 181 9.20 -21.35 14.48
N PHE A 182 7.90 -21.61 14.66
CA PHE A 182 7.11 -21.19 15.82
C PHE A 182 5.81 -21.99 15.90
N GLU A 183 5.16 -21.99 17.06
CA GLU A 183 3.87 -22.67 17.22
C GLU A 183 2.75 -21.90 16.51
N ASN A 184 2.29 -22.41 15.36
CA ASN A 184 1.26 -21.77 14.54
C ASN A 184 -0.13 -22.36 14.83
N THR A 185 -0.60 -22.14 16.06
CA THR A 185 -1.90 -22.65 16.52
C THR A 185 -3.08 -22.13 15.68
N ALA A 186 -3.01 -20.87 15.23
CA ALA A 186 -4.03 -20.24 14.40
C ALA A 186 -4.21 -20.94 13.04
N TYR A 187 -3.13 -21.41 12.41
CA TYR A 187 -3.23 -22.20 11.17
C TYR A 187 -3.97 -23.51 11.38
N VAL A 188 -3.70 -24.20 12.50
CA VAL A 188 -4.38 -25.46 12.85
C VAL A 188 -5.87 -25.23 13.14
N GLN A 189 -6.20 -24.13 13.83
CA GLN A 189 -7.59 -23.75 14.13
C GLN A 189 -8.37 -23.43 12.86
N GLN A 190 -7.78 -22.69 11.92
CA GLN A 190 -8.45 -22.39 10.65
C GLN A 190 -8.67 -23.67 9.82
N ALA A 191 -7.64 -24.52 9.70
CA ALA A 191 -7.73 -25.78 8.97
C ALA A 191 -8.71 -26.82 9.59
N THR A 192 -9.09 -26.65 10.86
CA THR A 192 -10.12 -27.45 11.53
C THR A 192 -11.51 -26.83 11.37
N THR A 193 -11.61 -25.50 11.46
CA THR A 193 -12.86 -24.76 11.24
C THR A 193 -13.37 -24.94 9.81
N ASP A 194 -12.49 -24.93 8.81
CA ASP A 194 -12.85 -25.17 7.40
C ASP A 194 -13.38 -26.60 7.13
N LYS A 195 -13.13 -27.55 8.05
CA LYS A 195 -13.66 -28.91 7.95
C LYS A 195 -15.05 -29.04 8.59
N ASP A 196 -15.29 -28.28 9.65
CA ASP A 196 -16.55 -28.29 10.42
C ASP A 196 -17.59 -27.30 9.87
N SER A 197 -17.20 -26.29 9.09
CA SER A 197 -18.09 -25.28 8.50
C SER A 197 -19.03 -25.79 7.40
N ASN A 198 -18.90 -27.06 6.98
CA ASN A 198 -19.80 -27.71 6.02
C ASN A 198 -21.24 -27.93 6.55
N GLU A 199 -21.57 -27.59 7.80
CA GLU A 199 -22.91 -27.84 8.36
C GLU A 199 -23.96 -26.74 8.05
N LEU A 200 -23.56 -25.56 7.55
CA LEU A 200 -24.47 -24.45 7.20
C LEU A 200 -24.10 -23.80 5.86
N ASP A 201 -24.28 -24.54 4.77
CA ASP A 201 -24.18 -24.03 3.39
C ASP A 201 -25.34 -23.08 3.06
N LEU A 202 -25.26 -21.84 3.54
CA LEU A 202 -26.03 -20.72 2.99
C LEU A 202 -25.26 -20.13 1.81
N ALA A 203 -25.08 -20.93 0.76
CA ALA A 203 -24.46 -20.46 -0.47
C ALA A 203 -25.29 -19.33 -1.09
N VAL A 204 -24.63 -18.22 -1.41
CA VAL A 204 -25.24 -17.10 -2.13
C VAL A 204 -25.06 -17.35 -3.62
N ASP A 205 -26.14 -17.21 -4.40
CA ASP A 205 -26.06 -17.28 -5.86
C ASP A 205 -25.06 -16.23 -6.40
N CYS A 206 -24.22 -16.65 -7.34
CA CYS A 206 -23.15 -15.80 -7.89
C CYS A 206 -23.69 -14.50 -8.50
N TYR A 207 -24.90 -14.53 -9.06
CA TYR A 207 -25.56 -13.35 -9.60
C TYR A 207 -25.80 -12.27 -8.52
N ILE A 208 -26.34 -12.68 -7.37
CA ILE A 208 -26.59 -11.77 -6.23
C ILE A 208 -25.27 -11.22 -5.72
N PHE A 209 -24.24 -12.06 -5.66
CA PHE A 209 -22.92 -11.63 -5.25
C PHE A 209 -22.33 -10.58 -6.21
N PHE A 210 -22.41 -10.79 -7.53
CA PHE A 210 -21.91 -9.84 -8.52
C PHE A 210 -22.67 -8.51 -8.53
N GLU A 211 -23.96 -8.51 -8.21
CA GLU A 211 -24.75 -7.29 -8.04
C GLU A 211 -24.24 -6.41 -6.89
N LEU A 212 -23.68 -7.02 -5.83
CA LEU A 212 -23.09 -6.28 -4.71
C LEU A 212 -21.77 -5.59 -5.10
N PHE A 213 -21.02 -6.15 -6.05
CA PHE A 213 -19.68 -5.71 -6.43
C PHE A 213 -19.63 -5.21 -7.89
N PRO A 214 -20.03 -3.96 -8.16
CA PRO A 214 -20.10 -3.39 -9.52
C PRO A 214 -18.73 -3.24 -10.21
N PHE A 215 -17.64 -3.24 -9.44
CA PHE A 215 -16.27 -3.21 -9.94
C PHE A 215 -15.53 -4.52 -9.67
N HIS A 216 -16.15 -5.66 -10.03
CA HIS A 216 -15.48 -6.96 -10.00
C HIS A 216 -14.98 -7.39 -11.38
N MET A 217 -13.96 -8.24 -11.42
CA MET A 217 -13.53 -8.98 -12.61
C MET A 217 -13.26 -10.43 -12.26
N VAL A 218 -13.75 -11.38 -13.07
CA VAL A 218 -13.36 -12.79 -13.00
C VAL A 218 -12.37 -13.07 -14.10
N ILE A 219 -11.20 -13.59 -13.74
CA ILE A 219 -10.04 -13.71 -14.63
C ILE A 219 -9.64 -15.18 -14.72
N SER A 220 -9.50 -15.67 -15.94
CA SER A 220 -9.08 -17.05 -16.20
C SER A 220 -7.56 -17.26 -15.99
N GLU A 221 -7.12 -18.51 -16.06
CA GLU A 221 -5.69 -18.86 -16.02
C GLU A 221 -4.87 -18.23 -17.17
N SER A 222 -5.50 -17.97 -18.32
CA SER A 222 -4.89 -17.25 -19.46
C SER A 222 -4.83 -15.72 -19.27
N LEU A 223 -5.30 -15.20 -18.12
CA LEU A 223 -5.44 -13.77 -17.82
C LEU A 223 -6.47 -13.04 -18.69
N GLU A 224 -7.45 -13.80 -19.19
CA GLU A 224 -8.60 -13.29 -19.92
C GLU A 224 -9.73 -12.96 -18.94
N ILE A 225 -10.42 -11.84 -19.17
CA ILE A 225 -11.54 -11.42 -18.34
C ILE A 225 -12.79 -12.19 -18.78
N VAL A 226 -13.27 -13.09 -17.92
CA VAL A 226 -14.43 -13.97 -18.17
C VAL A 226 -15.74 -13.32 -17.75
N SER A 227 -15.71 -12.48 -16.72
CA SER A 227 -16.87 -11.73 -16.23
C SER A 227 -16.40 -10.39 -15.68
N ALA A 228 -17.24 -9.37 -15.80
CA ALA A 228 -17.01 -8.05 -15.24
C ALA A 228 -18.29 -7.49 -14.63
N GLY A 229 -18.16 -6.64 -13.61
CA GLY A 229 -19.30 -5.96 -13.02
C GLY A 229 -19.92 -4.92 -13.95
N ASP A 230 -21.16 -4.53 -13.65
CA ASP A 230 -21.97 -3.67 -14.52
C ASP A 230 -21.31 -2.31 -14.74
N SER A 231 -20.77 -1.67 -13.70
CA SER A 231 -20.12 -0.36 -13.83
C SER A 231 -18.83 -0.45 -14.64
N LEU A 232 -18.07 -1.56 -14.55
CA LEU A 232 -16.91 -1.78 -15.42
C LEU A 232 -17.32 -2.02 -16.87
N THR A 233 -18.39 -2.77 -17.10
CA THR A 233 -18.91 -3.05 -18.44
C THR A 233 -19.46 -1.79 -19.11
N GLN A 234 -20.06 -0.87 -18.34
CA GLN A 234 -20.49 0.44 -18.85
C GLN A 234 -19.31 1.30 -19.28
N LEU A 235 -18.21 1.31 -18.51
CA LEU A 235 -16.99 2.03 -18.88
C LEU A 235 -16.24 1.37 -20.05
N PHE A 236 -16.29 0.03 -20.12
CA PHE A 236 -15.58 -0.79 -21.11
C PHE A 236 -16.55 -1.81 -21.75
N PRO A 237 -17.29 -1.42 -22.81
CA PRO A 237 -18.37 -2.24 -23.38
C PRO A 237 -17.96 -3.62 -23.90
N ASN A 238 -16.67 -3.86 -24.14
CA ASN A 238 -16.11 -5.13 -24.63
C ASN A 238 -15.00 -5.67 -23.72
N ILE A 239 -15.07 -5.40 -22.41
CA ILE A 239 -14.05 -5.86 -21.46
C ILE A 239 -13.98 -7.38 -21.33
N VAL A 240 -15.11 -8.07 -21.50
CA VAL A 240 -15.18 -9.54 -21.41
C VAL A 240 -14.60 -10.16 -22.67
N GLY A 241 -13.68 -11.11 -22.50
CA GLY A 241 -12.92 -11.77 -23.57
C GLY A 241 -11.57 -11.13 -23.88
N GLU A 242 -11.29 -9.95 -23.33
CA GLU A 242 -10.00 -9.27 -23.49
C GLU A 242 -8.99 -9.74 -22.43
N LEU A 243 -7.70 -9.60 -22.75
CA LEU A 243 -6.64 -9.82 -21.77
C LEU A 243 -6.59 -8.63 -20.81
N ILE A 244 -6.53 -8.91 -19.51
CA ILE A 244 -6.41 -7.85 -18.49
C ILE A 244 -5.21 -6.92 -18.74
N ARG A 245 -4.13 -7.46 -19.32
CA ARG A 245 -2.89 -6.75 -19.63
C ARG A 245 -3.03 -5.71 -20.75
N ASP A 246 -4.05 -5.84 -21.58
CA ASP A 246 -4.27 -4.96 -22.73
C ASP A 246 -5.10 -3.72 -22.34
N ILE A 247 -5.83 -3.82 -21.23
CA ILE A 247 -6.69 -2.74 -20.70
C ILE A 247 -6.03 -2.08 -19.48
N PHE A 248 -5.41 -2.88 -18.60
CA PHE A 248 -4.90 -2.43 -17.33
C PHE A 248 -3.41 -2.72 -17.16
N ASN A 249 -2.71 -1.75 -16.56
CA ASN A 249 -1.37 -1.92 -16.04
C ASN A 249 -1.42 -2.18 -14.53
N LEU A 250 -0.65 -3.17 -14.06
CA LEU A 250 -0.49 -3.45 -12.64
C LEU A 250 0.40 -2.38 -12.01
N VAL A 251 -0.19 -1.52 -11.18
CA VAL A 251 0.54 -0.50 -10.41
C VAL A 251 1.13 -1.13 -9.15
N ARG A 252 0.34 -1.99 -8.48
CA ARG A 252 0.73 -2.68 -7.24
C ARG A 252 0.11 -4.07 -7.14
N PRO A 253 0.79 -5.05 -6.51
CA PRO A 253 2.20 -4.99 -6.09
C PRO A 253 3.15 -4.94 -7.30
N ILE A 254 4.42 -4.57 -7.08
CA ILE A 254 5.42 -4.47 -8.16
C ILE A 254 5.92 -5.87 -8.51
N ILE A 255 5.10 -6.61 -9.25
CA ILE A 255 5.36 -7.98 -9.70
C ILE A 255 5.07 -8.09 -11.21
N THR A 256 5.60 -9.13 -11.83
CA THR A 256 5.17 -9.48 -13.18
C THR A 256 3.74 -10.02 -13.12
N LEU A 257 2.84 -9.42 -13.89
CA LEU A 257 1.42 -9.78 -13.92
C LEU A 257 1.22 -11.15 -14.58
N ASN A 258 1.43 -12.25 -13.86
CA ASN A 258 1.17 -13.62 -14.31
C ASN A 258 0.40 -14.41 -13.27
N TRP A 259 -0.26 -15.49 -13.68
CA TRP A 259 -1.12 -16.29 -12.82
C TRP A 259 -0.43 -16.73 -11.52
N SER A 260 0.75 -17.33 -11.63
CA SER A 260 1.52 -17.83 -10.48
C SER A 260 1.86 -16.74 -9.46
N GLN A 261 2.20 -15.54 -9.93
CA GLN A 261 2.53 -14.42 -9.05
C GLN A 261 1.28 -13.82 -8.41
N ILE A 262 0.14 -13.76 -9.10
CA ILE A 262 -1.10 -13.26 -8.51
C ILE A 262 -1.54 -14.19 -7.37
N VAL A 263 -1.56 -15.50 -7.60
CA VAL A 263 -1.95 -16.49 -6.58
C VAL A 263 -1.01 -16.44 -5.37
N LEU A 264 0.29 -16.31 -5.60
CA LEU A 264 1.29 -16.22 -4.53
C LEU A 264 1.16 -14.94 -3.68
N HIS A 265 0.62 -13.87 -4.26
CA HIS A 265 0.48 -12.57 -3.61
C HIS A 265 -0.99 -12.22 -3.29
N SER A 266 -1.88 -13.21 -3.15
CA SER A 266 -3.32 -12.99 -2.91
C SER A 266 -3.66 -12.19 -1.64
N ASN A 267 -2.72 -12.14 -0.69
CA ASN A 267 -2.85 -11.38 0.56
C ASN A 267 -2.49 -9.88 0.40
N ASN A 268 -1.90 -9.51 -0.74
CA ASN A 268 -1.58 -8.12 -1.05
C ASN A 268 -2.78 -7.41 -1.68
N VAL A 269 -2.89 -6.12 -1.43
CA VAL A 269 -3.81 -5.26 -2.18
C VAL A 269 -3.26 -5.03 -3.59
N PHE A 270 -4.08 -5.32 -4.59
CA PHE A 270 -3.79 -5.06 -5.99
C PHE A 270 -4.33 -3.68 -6.39
N GLU A 271 -3.55 -2.96 -7.17
CA GLU A 271 -3.94 -1.68 -7.76
C GLU A 271 -3.65 -1.75 -9.26
N PHE A 272 -4.70 -1.58 -10.06
CA PHE A 272 -4.63 -1.53 -11.52
C PHE A 272 -4.95 -0.12 -11.98
N SER A 273 -4.25 0.35 -13.01
CA SER A 273 -4.57 1.61 -13.71
C SER A 273 -4.89 1.28 -15.15
N THR A 274 -5.84 1.98 -15.76
CA THR A 274 -6.06 1.87 -17.21
C THR A 274 -4.81 2.28 -17.97
N ILE A 275 -4.60 1.68 -19.14
CA ILE A 275 -3.50 2.03 -20.05
C ILE A 275 -3.86 3.27 -20.85
N GLU A 276 -5.10 3.35 -21.32
CA GLU A 276 -5.63 4.54 -21.98
C GLU A 276 -6.46 5.39 -21.01
N PRO A 277 -6.45 6.73 -21.17
CA PRO A 277 -7.30 7.60 -20.37
C PRO A 277 -8.77 7.43 -20.75
N LEU A 278 -9.66 7.58 -19.77
CA LEU A 278 -11.10 7.57 -20.02
C LEU A 278 -11.46 8.84 -20.82
N ARG A 279 -11.87 8.67 -22.09
CA ARG A 279 -12.33 9.78 -22.92
C ARG A 279 -13.77 10.12 -22.57
N LYS A 280 -14.05 11.41 -22.35
CA LYS A 280 -15.44 11.90 -22.24
C LYS A 280 -16.22 11.49 -23.50
N GLN A 281 -17.36 10.84 -23.31
CA GLN A 281 -18.49 11.03 -24.21
C GLN A 281 -18.99 12.46 -23.97
N SER A 282 -18.34 13.46 -24.56
CA SER A 282 -19.02 14.73 -24.78
C SER A 282 -20.15 14.43 -25.75
N ASN A 283 -21.39 14.46 -25.28
CA ASN A 283 -22.54 14.52 -26.17
C ASN A 283 -22.29 15.67 -27.16
N GLU A 284 -22.08 15.33 -28.44
CA GLU A 284 -21.94 16.31 -29.53
C GLU A 284 -23.21 17.17 -29.72
N SER A 285 -24.29 16.89 -28.98
CA SER A 285 -25.58 17.58 -29.08
C SER A 285 -25.67 18.94 -28.38
N ASP A 286 -24.69 19.35 -27.58
CA ASP A 286 -24.74 20.65 -26.86
C ASP A 286 -24.05 21.79 -27.62
N LEU A 287 -23.55 21.55 -28.84
CA LEU A 287 -22.82 22.55 -29.65
C LEU A 287 -23.67 23.29 -30.69
N GLU A 288 -24.96 22.95 -30.85
CA GLU A 288 -25.82 23.61 -31.85
C GLU A 288 -27.19 24.01 -31.29
N ILE A 289 -27.27 24.92 -30.33
CA ILE A 289 -28.43 25.82 -30.16
C ILE A 289 -27.93 27.03 -29.36
N ASN A 290 -27.69 28.16 -30.06
CA ASN A 290 -28.02 29.53 -29.63
C ASN A 290 -27.40 30.63 -30.51
N ASP A 291 -27.18 30.36 -31.80
CA ASP A 291 -26.78 31.40 -32.77
C ASP A 291 -27.99 32.00 -33.49
N ALA A 292 -28.96 32.51 -32.73
CA ALA A 292 -30.01 33.39 -33.25
C ALA A 292 -30.75 34.09 -32.12
N ARG A 293 -30.31 35.31 -31.77
CA ARG A 293 -31.12 36.52 -31.49
C ARG A 293 -30.39 37.51 -30.59
N HIS A 294 -29.85 38.54 -31.22
CA HIS A 294 -30.07 39.97 -30.94
C HIS A 294 -28.80 40.79 -31.21
N GLN A 295 -28.88 41.55 -32.31
CA GLN A 295 -28.00 42.66 -32.61
C GLN A 295 -28.22 43.80 -31.59
N ASN A 296 -27.11 44.47 -31.28
CA ASN A 296 -26.96 45.74 -30.57
C ASN A 296 -26.98 45.67 -29.04
N ASP A 297 -25.82 45.47 -28.43
CA ASP A 297 -25.11 46.57 -27.76
C ASP A 297 -23.67 46.16 -27.45
N SER A 298 -22.77 47.13 -27.59
CA SER A 298 -21.33 46.96 -27.52
C SER A 298 -20.86 47.20 -26.09
N GLU A 299 -20.61 46.16 -25.29
CA GLU A 299 -19.71 46.24 -24.13
C GLU A 299 -19.31 44.84 -23.60
N ILE A 300 -18.03 44.52 -23.75
CA ILE A 300 -17.24 43.55 -22.97
C ILE A 300 -17.81 42.11 -22.94
N LEU A 301 -17.73 41.42 -24.09
CA LEU A 301 -17.57 39.97 -24.08
C LEU A 301 -16.08 39.67 -23.94
N LEU A 302 -15.59 39.61 -22.69
CA LEU A 302 -14.37 38.85 -22.41
C LEU A 302 -14.68 37.42 -22.86
N THR A 303 -14.16 37.04 -24.01
CA THR A 303 -14.04 35.66 -24.44
C THR A 303 -13.26 34.91 -23.36
N MET A 304 -13.98 34.35 -22.39
CA MET A 304 -13.51 33.23 -21.63
C MET A 304 -13.46 32.05 -22.60
N THR A 305 -12.43 32.01 -23.44
CA THR A 305 -11.86 30.76 -23.89
C THR A 305 -11.42 30.03 -22.62
N VAL A 306 -12.37 29.34 -21.99
CA VAL A 306 -12.06 28.28 -21.04
C VAL A 306 -11.41 27.22 -21.91
N HIS A 307 -10.08 27.26 -22.00
CA HIS A 307 -9.30 26.06 -22.21
C HIS A 307 -9.74 25.09 -21.11
N ARG A 308 -10.77 24.28 -21.38
CA ARG A 308 -11.02 23.07 -20.60
C ARG A 308 -9.84 22.19 -20.94
N ASP A 309 -8.77 22.28 -20.16
CA ASP A 309 -7.73 21.27 -20.14
C ASP A 309 -8.46 19.92 -20.09
N ILE A 310 -8.34 19.15 -21.17
CA ILE A 310 -8.83 17.77 -21.19
C ILE A 310 -7.89 17.04 -20.25
N HIS A 311 -8.25 16.97 -18.98
CA HIS A 311 -7.55 16.12 -18.03
C HIS A 311 -7.78 14.67 -18.48
N GLU A 312 -6.74 14.08 -19.06
CA GLU A 312 -6.64 12.65 -19.31
C GLU A 312 -6.64 11.94 -17.96
N GLU A 313 -7.81 11.45 -17.56
CA GLU A 313 -7.97 10.80 -16.27
C GLU A 313 -7.95 9.27 -16.43
N TYR A 314 -7.03 8.65 -15.71
CA TYR A 314 -6.84 7.20 -15.72
C TYR A 314 -7.65 6.60 -14.59
N LEU A 315 -8.43 5.56 -14.89
CA LEU A 315 -9.16 4.85 -13.84
C LEU A 315 -8.18 3.98 -13.07
N ARG A 316 -8.12 4.21 -11.76
CA ARG A 316 -7.40 3.35 -10.83
C ARG A 316 -8.39 2.50 -10.06
N LEU A 317 -8.22 1.19 -10.09
CA LEU A 317 -8.99 0.22 -9.33
C LEU A 317 -8.09 -0.37 -8.26
N ARG A 318 -8.53 -0.34 -7.00
CA ARG A 318 -7.81 -0.94 -5.88
C ARG A 318 -8.68 -2.02 -5.25
N GLY A 319 -8.11 -3.20 -5.03
CA GLY A 319 -8.90 -4.35 -4.60
C GLY A 319 -8.08 -5.56 -4.17
N GLN A 320 -8.77 -6.65 -3.89
CA GLN A 320 -8.15 -7.93 -3.56
C GLN A 320 -8.39 -8.94 -4.68
N MET A 321 -7.37 -9.76 -4.97
CA MET A 321 -7.47 -10.89 -5.88
C MET A 321 -7.55 -12.19 -5.07
N LEU A 322 -8.58 -12.99 -5.32
CA LEU A 322 -8.82 -14.26 -4.64
C LEU A 322 -8.96 -15.38 -5.67
N TYR A 323 -8.24 -16.48 -5.47
CA TYR A 323 -8.39 -17.68 -6.30
C TYR A 323 -9.60 -18.49 -5.82
N VAL A 324 -10.53 -18.78 -6.73
CA VAL A 324 -11.72 -19.59 -6.47
C VAL A 324 -11.51 -20.96 -7.10
N HIS A 325 -11.36 -21.99 -6.27
CA HIS A 325 -10.99 -23.34 -6.70
C HIS A 325 -12.03 -23.98 -7.63
N GLU A 326 -13.31 -23.76 -7.33
CA GLU A 326 -14.46 -24.28 -8.05
C GLU A 326 -14.52 -23.72 -9.48
N TRP A 327 -14.17 -22.44 -9.63
CA TRP A 327 -14.21 -21.74 -10.91
C TRP A 327 -12.89 -21.89 -11.68
N LYS A 328 -11.82 -22.31 -11.01
CA LYS A 328 -10.44 -22.26 -11.52
C LYS A 328 -10.10 -20.88 -12.09
N ALA A 329 -10.60 -19.84 -11.42
CA ALA A 329 -10.50 -18.45 -11.84
C ALA A 329 -10.10 -17.59 -10.65
N ILE A 330 -9.52 -16.42 -10.92
CA ILE A 330 -9.26 -15.41 -9.91
C ILE A 330 -10.36 -14.38 -9.98
N ILE A 331 -11.04 -14.12 -8.87
CA ILE A 331 -11.91 -12.97 -8.74
C ILE A 331 -11.11 -11.78 -8.20
N TYR A 332 -11.22 -10.65 -8.87
CA TYR A 332 -10.73 -9.36 -8.41
C TYR A 332 -11.92 -8.54 -7.94
N LEU A 333 -11.99 -8.26 -6.65
CA LEU A 333 -13.00 -7.39 -6.05
C LEU A 333 -12.35 -6.04 -5.77
N ALA A 334 -12.81 -5.01 -6.48
CA ALA A 334 -12.15 -3.72 -6.46
C ALA A 334 -13.11 -2.58 -6.23
N THR A 335 -12.51 -1.44 -5.90
CA THR A 335 -13.16 -0.16 -5.73
C THR A 335 -12.34 0.88 -6.53
N PRO A 336 -13.01 1.80 -7.25
CA PRO A 336 -12.31 2.89 -7.93
C PRO A 336 -11.69 3.85 -6.91
N VAL A 337 -10.41 4.20 -7.13
CA VAL A 337 -9.68 5.16 -6.29
C VAL A 337 -10.00 6.57 -6.77
N LEU A 338 -11.02 7.18 -6.16
CA LEU A 338 -11.50 8.53 -6.47
C LEU A 338 -11.19 9.48 -5.31
N GLU A 339 -10.53 10.60 -5.60
CA GLU A 339 -10.10 11.57 -4.57
C GLU A 339 -11.18 12.61 -4.26
N ASN A 340 -12.03 12.94 -5.25
CA ASN A 340 -13.05 13.97 -5.14
C ASN A 340 -14.16 13.76 -6.20
N LEU A 341 -15.20 14.61 -6.14
CA LEU A 341 -16.31 14.57 -7.10
C LEU A 341 -15.88 14.96 -8.52
N ASP A 342 -14.84 15.79 -8.68
CA ASP A 342 -14.36 16.18 -10.01
C ASP A 342 -13.74 14.98 -10.74
N ALA A 343 -12.95 14.18 -10.03
CA ALA A 343 -12.38 12.93 -10.52
C ALA A 343 -13.46 11.92 -10.90
N MET A 344 -14.50 11.81 -10.07
CA MET A 344 -15.67 10.99 -10.37
C MET A 344 -16.38 11.45 -11.65
N PHE A 345 -16.61 12.75 -11.81
CA PHE A 345 -17.24 13.32 -12.98
C PHE A 345 -16.40 13.12 -14.26
N ASN A 346 -15.09 13.26 -14.16
CA ASN A 346 -14.19 13.10 -15.31
C ASN A 346 -14.01 11.64 -15.74
N THR A 347 -14.07 10.70 -14.80
CA THR A 347 -14.06 9.25 -15.10
C THR A 347 -15.41 8.76 -15.65
N GLY A 348 -16.45 9.60 -15.66
CA GLY A 348 -17.78 9.23 -16.16
C GLY A 348 -18.56 8.32 -15.21
N LEU A 349 -18.09 8.19 -13.97
CA LEU A 349 -18.74 7.41 -12.92
C LEU A 349 -19.79 8.23 -12.17
N PHE A 350 -20.82 7.58 -11.68
CA PHE A 350 -21.87 8.16 -10.85
C PHE A 350 -21.84 7.60 -9.43
N ILE A 351 -22.33 8.38 -8.47
CA ILE A 351 -22.36 7.98 -7.05
C ILE A 351 -23.13 6.67 -6.80
N ASN A 352 -24.06 6.32 -7.68
CA ASN A 352 -24.85 5.09 -7.62
C ASN A 352 -24.07 3.86 -8.12
N ASP A 353 -22.98 4.06 -8.85
CA ASP A 353 -22.10 2.97 -9.29
C ASP A 353 -21.23 2.47 -8.13
N LEU A 354 -21.09 3.25 -7.05
CA LEU A 354 -20.34 2.84 -5.87
C LEU A 354 -21.21 2.01 -4.93
N SER A 355 -20.67 0.89 -4.44
CA SER A 355 -21.33 0.03 -3.47
C SER A 355 -21.66 0.77 -2.17
N MET A 356 -22.85 0.50 -1.63
CA MET A 356 -23.31 1.11 -0.37
C MET A 356 -22.62 0.54 0.88
N HIS A 357 -22.02 -0.65 0.77
CA HIS A 357 -21.38 -1.34 1.88
C HIS A 357 -19.88 -1.00 2.01
N ASP A 358 -19.31 -0.29 1.03
CA ASP A 358 -17.94 0.21 1.06
C ASP A 358 -17.92 1.70 1.44
N SER A 359 -16.83 2.09 2.09
CA SER A 359 -16.46 3.45 2.45
C SER A 359 -16.20 4.40 1.27
N SER A 360 -16.06 3.90 0.04
CA SER A 360 -15.71 4.72 -1.14
C SER A 360 -16.70 5.86 -1.40
N ARG A 361 -17.99 5.57 -1.30
CA ARG A 361 -19.06 6.58 -1.42
C ARG A 361 -18.91 7.68 -0.38
N ASP A 362 -18.69 7.31 0.88
CA ASP A 362 -18.51 8.24 1.98
C ASP A 362 -17.23 9.06 1.83
N LEU A 363 -16.14 8.44 1.35
CA LEU A 363 -14.85 9.09 1.14
C LEU A 363 -14.94 10.21 0.10
N VAL A 364 -15.58 9.94 -1.05
CA VAL A 364 -15.77 10.92 -2.12
C VAL A 364 -16.62 12.11 -1.63
N LEU A 365 -17.65 11.84 -0.82
CA LEU A 365 -18.50 12.88 -0.26
C LEU A 365 -17.82 13.67 0.87
N ALA A 366 -16.99 13.02 1.69
CA ALA A 366 -16.31 13.64 2.82
C ALA A 366 -15.37 14.79 2.39
N GLY A 367 -14.72 14.69 1.22
CA GLY A 367 -13.87 15.77 0.71
C GLY A 367 -14.63 17.09 0.52
N THR A 368 -15.88 17.02 0.08
CA THR A 368 -16.74 18.20 -0.06
C THR A 368 -17.21 18.75 1.28
N GLN A 369 -17.49 17.87 2.25
CA GLN A 369 -17.88 18.26 3.60
C GLN A 369 -16.73 18.98 4.32
N GLN A 370 -15.52 18.43 4.31
CA GLN A 370 -14.34 19.06 4.91
C GLN A 370 -14.05 20.42 4.28
N SER A 371 -14.20 20.53 2.95
CA SER A 371 -14.05 21.80 2.23
C SER A 371 -15.10 22.83 2.65
N ALA A 372 -16.35 22.41 2.84
CA ALA A 372 -17.43 23.28 3.32
C ALA A 372 -17.20 23.74 4.77
N GLU A 373 -16.80 22.83 5.65
CA GLU A 373 -16.44 23.15 7.04
C GLU A 373 -15.26 24.12 7.11
N LEU A 374 -14.22 23.89 6.31
CA LEU A 374 -13.06 24.78 6.22
C LEU A 374 -13.46 26.17 5.72
N LYS A 375 -14.32 26.24 4.70
CA LYS A 375 -14.84 27.52 4.18
C LYS A 375 -15.65 28.27 5.23
N LEU A 376 -16.52 27.58 5.97
CA LEU A 376 -17.27 28.16 7.09
C LEU A 376 -16.35 28.68 8.19
N ALA A 377 -15.31 27.92 8.56
CA ALA A 377 -14.31 28.35 9.53
C ALA A 377 -13.54 29.59 9.05
N LEU A 378 -13.16 29.63 7.76
CA LEU A 378 -12.48 30.77 7.15
C LEU A 378 -13.37 32.02 7.17
N ASP A 379 -14.65 31.89 6.83
CA ASP A 379 -15.63 32.98 6.89
C ASP A 379 -15.81 33.52 8.30
N GLN A 380 -15.81 32.64 9.32
CA GLN A 380 -15.87 33.05 10.72
C GLN A 380 -14.63 33.83 11.16
N VAL A 381 -13.43 33.39 10.75
CA VAL A 381 -12.17 34.10 11.02
C VAL A 381 -12.17 35.47 10.33
N THR A 382 -12.65 35.55 9.10
CA THR A 382 -12.72 36.79 8.32
C THR A 382 -13.70 37.79 8.95
N LYS A 383 -14.87 37.32 9.38
CA LYS A 383 -15.84 38.12 10.16
C LYS A 383 -15.27 38.61 11.49
N ARG A 384 -14.46 37.79 12.19
CA ARG A 384 -13.77 38.21 13.42
C ARG A 384 -12.73 39.29 13.13
N LYS A 385 -11.88 39.13 12.11
CA LYS A 385 -10.90 40.15 11.70
C LYS A 385 -11.56 41.48 11.35
N MET A 386 -12.70 41.47 10.65
CA MET A 386 -13.46 42.69 10.35
C MET A 386 -14.05 43.37 11.60
N LYS A 387 -14.37 42.60 12.65
CA LYS A 387 -14.83 43.16 13.94
C LYS A 387 -13.71 43.77 14.78
N PHE A 388 -12.46 43.31 14.62
CA PHE A 388 -11.29 43.86 15.32
C PHE A 388 -10.59 45.01 14.56
N SER A 389 -11.00 45.28 13.31
CA SER A 389 -10.46 46.38 12.49
C SER A 389 -11.33 47.65 12.54
N LYS A 390 -12.37 47.68 13.38
CA LYS A 390 -13.14 48.86 13.81
C LYS A 390 -12.84 49.11 15.27
#